data_AF-A0A964TIX2-F1
#
_entry.id   AF-A0A964TIX2-F1
#
_cell.length_a   1.000
_cell.length_b   1.000
_cell.length_c   1.000
_cell.angle_alpha   90.00
_cell.angle_beta   90.00
_cell.angle_gamma   90.00
#
_symmetry.space_group_name_H-M   'P 1'
#
loop_
_entity.id
_entity.type
_entity.pdbx_description
1 polymer ?
#
loop_
_entity_poly.entity_id
_entity_poly.type
_entity_poly.pdbx_seq_one_letter_code
_entity_poly.pdbx_strand_id
1 'polypeptide(L)'
;MIRHFAILDAAGLVVAAGTVPEGEDLPEGAVACDPHVGEGWWCDGGEWRERPALPEPDGLSWSGLPAGTVIEVWDAEIGVLLAQIEPEDGAATIGLPDPGAYEVIVRPPPPWRVQRAEWRSE
;
A
#
# COMPACT_ATOMS: atom_id res chain seq x y z
N MET A 1 -8.56 25.14 -1.13
CA MET A 1 -8.52 24.04 -2.13
C MET A 1 -9.61 23.02 -1.79
N ILE A 2 -10.10 22.20 -2.74
CA ILE A 2 -11.01 21.08 -2.43
C ILE A 2 -10.16 19.81 -2.37
N ARG A 3 -10.29 19.01 -1.31
CA ARG A 3 -9.62 17.72 -1.17
C ARG A 3 -10.62 16.60 -1.42
N HIS A 4 -10.18 15.57 -2.14
CA HIS A 4 -10.94 14.34 -2.33
C HIS A 4 -10.56 13.33 -1.25
N PHE A 5 -11.53 12.57 -0.75
CA PHE A 5 -11.28 11.53 0.25
C PHE A 5 -12.06 10.25 -0.04
N ALA A 6 -11.53 9.14 0.50
CA ALA A 6 -12.16 7.85 0.54
C ALA A 6 -11.99 7.25 1.94
N ILE A 7 -13.04 6.70 2.53
CA ILE A 7 -12.95 5.90 3.76
C ILE A 7 -12.77 4.45 3.34
N LEU A 8 -11.75 3.80 3.89
CA LEU A 8 -11.48 2.39 3.66
C LEU A 8 -11.98 1.55 4.83
N ASP A 9 -12.51 0.37 4.57
CA ASP A 9 -12.69 -0.64 5.62
C ASP A 9 -11.36 -1.33 5.98
N ALA A 10 -11.41 -2.28 6.92
CA ALA A 10 -10.23 -3.04 7.36
C ALA A 10 -9.59 -3.89 6.24
N ALA A 11 -10.32 -4.19 5.16
CA ALA A 11 -9.82 -4.88 3.98
C ALA A 11 -9.24 -3.92 2.93
N GLY A 12 -9.24 -2.61 3.20
CA GLY A 12 -8.76 -1.60 2.27
C GLY A 12 -9.77 -1.25 1.16
N LEU A 13 -11.04 -1.65 1.28
CA LEU A 13 -12.08 -1.34 0.31
C LEU A 13 -12.75 0.00 0.60
N VAL A 14 -13.06 0.76 -0.46
CA VAL A 14 -13.74 2.05 -0.32
C VAL A 14 -15.20 1.83 0.13
N VAL A 15 -15.53 2.30 1.33
CA VAL A 15 -16.90 2.27 1.88
C VAL A 15 -17.62 3.62 1.82
N ALA A 16 -16.87 4.72 1.69
CA ALA A 16 -17.42 6.05 1.42
C ALA A 16 -16.40 6.90 0.66
N ALA A 17 -16.86 7.88 -0.12
CA ALA A 17 -15.99 8.85 -0.78
C ALA A 17 -16.67 10.22 -0.89
N GLY A 18 -15.89 11.29 -0.97
CA GLY A 18 -16.43 12.64 -1.07
C GLY A 18 -15.38 13.72 -1.29
N THR A 19 -15.80 14.95 -1.05
CA THR A 19 -14.95 16.14 -1.12
C THR A 19 -15.12 16.98 0.13
N VAL A 20 -14.05 17.58 0.62
CA VAL A 20 -14.10 18.60 1.67
C VAL A 20 -13.30 19.84 1.31
N PRO A 21 -13.76 21.03 1.72
CA PRO A 21 -12.92 22.21 1.75
C PRO A 21 -11.67 21.96 2.60
N GLU A 22 -10.56 22.54 2.19
CA GLU A 22 -9.34 22.55 2.97
C GLU A 22 -9.56 23.18 4.36
N GLY A 23 -9.18 22.46 5.42
CA GLY A 23 -9.32 22.89 6.81
C GLY A 23 -10.60 22.44 7.51
N GLU A 24 -11.48 21.68 6.84
CA GLU A 24 -12.58 20.97 7.49
C GLU A 24 -12.17 19.56 7.97
N ASP A 25 -12.77 19.13 9.07
CA ASP A 25 -12.55 17.81 9.65
C ASP A 25 -13.17 16.72 8.77
N LEU A 26 -12.41 15.65 8.51
CA LEU A 26 -12.93 14.42 7.93
C LEU A 26 -13.29 13.41 9.01
N PRO A 27 -14.19 12.46 8.70
CA PRO A 27 -14.46 11.32 9.57
C PRO A 27 -13.19 10.50 9.83
N GLU A 28 -13.10 9.95 11.04
CA GLU A 28 -12.01 9.07 11.47
C GLU A 28 -11.86 7.86 10.53
N GLY A 29 -10.62 7.47 10.23
CA GLY A 29 -10.33 6.38 9.29
C GLY A 29 -10.43 6.78 7.80
N ALA A 30 -10.76 8.04 7.49
CA ALA A 30 -10.69 8.54 6.12
C ALA A 30 -9.24 8.58 5.60
N VAL A 31 -9.04 8.09 4.39
CA VAL A 31 -7.83 8.25 3.59
C VAL A 31 -8.10 9.36 2.57
N ALA A 32 -7.35 10.46 2.60
CA ALA A 32 -7.35 11.38 1.46
C ALA A 32 -6.41 10.85 0.40
N CYS A 33 -7.00 10.34 -0.67
CA CYS A 33 -6.30 10.22 -1.93
C CYS A 33 -6.50 11.55 -2.67
N ASP A 34 -5.50 12.43 -2.63
CA ASP A 34 -5.46 13.52 -3.61
C ASP A 34 -4.99 12.91 -4.94
N PRO A 35 -5.85 12.83 -5.97
CA PRO A 35 -5.49 12.23 -7.25
C PRO A 35 -4.36 12.98 -7.97
N HIS A 36 -4.01 14.19 -7.56
CA HIS A 36 -2.90 14.98 -8.11
C HIS A 36 -1.56 14.77 -7.37
N VAL A 37 -1.59 14.24 -6.14
CA VAL A 37 -0.40 14.08 -5.27
C VAL A 37 -0.14 12.60 -4.94
N GLY A 38 -1.05 11.70 -5.30
CA GLY A 38 -0.98 10.27 -5.02
C GLY A 38 -1.56 9.90 -3.65
N GLU A 39 -1.42 8.62 -3.29
CA GLU A 39 -1.86 8.03 -2.01
C GLU A 39 -0.99 8.52 -0.83
N GLY A 40 -1.10 9.81 -0.50
CA GLY A 40 -0.15 10.47 0.39
C GLY A 40 -0.52 10.47 1.87
N TRP A 41 -1.80 10.58 2.22
CA TRP A 41 -2.24 11.05 3.53
C TRP A 41 -3.39 10.23 4.13
N TRP A 42 -3.42 10.10 5.45
CA TRP A 42 -4.49 9.45 6.23
C TRP A 42 -4.89 10.31 7.42
N CYS A 43 -6.15 10.19 7.86
CA CYS A 43 -6.68 10.89 9.02
C CYS A 43 -6.59 9.98 10.27
N ASP A 44 -5.80 10.40 11.26
CA ASP A 44 -5.58 9.74 12.54
C ASP A 44 -6.13 10.60 13.66
N GLY A 45 -7.25 10.22 14.27
CA GLY A 45 -7.84 10.98 15.37
C GLY A 45 -8.14 12.45 15.04
N GLY A 46 -8.48 12.76 13.78
CA GLY A 46 -8.74 14.13 13.29
C GLY A 46 -7.50 14.86 12.76
N GLU A 47 -6.31 14.29 12.88
CA GLU A 47 -5.08 14.86 12.34
C GLU A 47 -4.69 14.21 11.01
N TRP A 48 -4.25 15.05 10.07
CA TRP A 48 -3.69 14.59 8.81
C TRP A 48 -2.24 14.15 8.98
N ARG A 49 -1.97 12.89 8.63
CA ARG A 49 -0.63 12.31 8.69
C ARG A 49 -0.24 11.73 7.35
N GLU A 50 1.04 11.81 7.03
CA GLU A 50 1.58 11.13 5.87
C GLU A 50 1.43 9.61 6.08
N ARG A 51 0.97 8.89 5.06
CA ARG A 51 0.93 7.43 5.10
C ARG A 51 2.36 6.90 5.23
N PRO A 52 2.65 6.08 6.24
CA PRO A 52 4.00 5.56 6.43
C PRO A 52 4.38 4.64 5.25
N ALA A 53 5.62 4.76 4.80
CA ALA A 53 6.22 3.82 3.86
C ALA A 53 6.57 2.53 4.59
N LEU A 54 6.54 1.40 3.87
CA LEU A 54 7.04 0.14 4.38
C LEU A 54 8.57 0.19 4.56
N PRO A 55 9.14 -0.70 5.40
CA PRO A 55 10.58 -0.89 5.45
C PRO A 55 11.15 -1.13 4.06
N GLU A 56 12.30 -0.50 3.77
CA GLU A 56 13.00 -0.73 2.51
C GLU A 56 13.45 -2.20 2.45
N PRO A 57 13.13 -2.94 1.38
CA PRO A 57 13.56 -4.32 1.25
C PRO A 57 15.04 -4.42 0.89
N ASP A 58 15.63 -5.58 1.22
CA ASP A 58 16.89 -6.04 0.64
C ASP A 58 16.58 -6.95 -0.55
N GLY A 59 16.46 -6.34 -1.73
CA GLY A 59 15.98 -7.02 -2.94
C GLY A 59 14.53 -7.49 -2.80
N LEU A 60 14.30 -8.81 -2.82
CA LEU A 60 12.99 -9.43 -2.58
C LEU A 60 12.90 -10.04 -1.18
N SER A 61 13.54 -9.41 -0.21
CA SER A 61 13.47 -9.76 1.21
C SER A 61 12.98 -8.58 2.04
N TRP A 62 11.95 -8.81 2.85
CA TRP A 62 11.36 -7.83 3.75
C TRP A 62 11.47 -8.30 5.19
N SER A 63 11.59 -7.35 6.10
CA SER A 63 11.49 -7.56 7.54
C SER A 63 10.73 -6.40 8.19
N GLY A 64 10.04 -6.66 9.29
CA GLY A 64 9.26 -5.64 10.00
C GLY A 64 8.00 -5.18 9.25
N LEU A 65 7.45 -6.01 8.37
CA LEU A 65 6.18 -5.73 7.71
C LEU A 65 5.03 -5.65 8.74
N PRO A 66 4.07 -4.74 8.55
CA PRO A 66 2.88 -4.65 9.39
C PRO A 66 2.08 -5.96 9.37
N ALA A 67 1.48 -6.31 10.51
CA ALA A 67 0.59 -7.47 10.60
C ALA A 67 -0.58 -7.33 9.60
N GLY A 68 -0.95 -8.42 8.94
CA GLY A 68 -1.99 -8.43 7.90
C GLY A 68 -1.50 -7.97 6.51
N THR A 69 -0.20 -7.72 6.34
CA THR A 69 0.37 -7.49 5.01
C THR A 69 0.23 -8.74 4.14
N VAL A 70 -0.11 -8.55 2.87
CA VAL A 70 -0.12 -9.60 1.84
C VAL A 70 0.87 -9.20 0.75
N ILE A 71 1.70 -10.13 0.30
CA ILE A 71 2.56 -9.93 -0.87
C ILE A 71 1.96 -10.68 -2.04
N GLU A 72 1.75 -9.97 -3.15
CA GLU A 72 1.24 -10.53 -4.39
C GLU A 72 2.38 -10.64 -5.41
N VAL A 73 2.46 -11.78 -6.07
CA VAL A 73 3.37 -12.01 -7.20
C VAL A 73 2.54 -12.18 -8.46
N TRP A 74 2.78 -11.32 -9.43
CA TRP A 74 2.08 -11.27 -10.70
C TRP A 74 3.02 -11.61 -11.84
N ASP A 75 2.51 -12.27 -12.87
CA ASP A 75 3.17 -12.33 -14.16
C ASP A 75 3.09 -10.94 -14.82
N ALA A 76 4.25 -10.36 -15.13
CA ALA A 76 4.31 -9.00 -15.67
C ALA A 76 3.89 -8.90 -17.14
N GLU A 77 3.98 -10.00 -17.90
CA GLU A 77 3.62 -10.01 -19.33
C GLU A 77 2.10 -10.13 -19.51
N ILE A 78 1.48 -11.09 -18.81
CA ILE A 78 0.06 -11.39 -18.99
C ILE A 78 -0.83 -10.81 -17.88
N GLY A 79 -0.27 -10.22 -16.83
CA GLY A 79 -1.01 -9.54 -15.76
C GLY A 79 -1.83 -10.50 -14.89
N VAL A 80 -1.34 -11.73 -14.69
CA VAL A 80 -2.04 -12.76 -13.91
C VAL A 80 -1.43 -12.89 -12.52
N LEU A 81 -2.27 -12.91 -11.49
CA LEU A 81 -1.84 -13.21 -10.12
C LEU A 81 -1.39 -14.66 -10.02
N LEU A 82 -0.11 -14.87 -9.72
CA LEU A 82 0.49 -16.20 -9.60
C LEU A 82 0.48 -16.70 -8.17
N ALA A 83 0.72 -15.81 -7.20
CA ALA A 83 0.78 -16.17 -5.80
C ALA A 83 0.37 -15.02 -4.88
N GLN A 84 -0.20 -15.39 -3.74
CA GLN A 84 -0.35 -14.52 -2.57
C GLN A 84 0.39 -15.15 -1.41
N ILE A 85 1.19 -14.34 -0.73
CA ILE A 85 2.08 -14.76 0.35
C ILE A 85 1.77 -13.90 1.57
N GLU A 86 1.49 -14.57 2.68
CA GLU A 86 1.36 -13.92 3.99
C GLU A 86 2.73 -14.00 4.69
N PRO A 87 3.37 -12.86 5.02
CA PRO A 87 4.64 -12.84 5.74
C PRO A 87 4.52 -13.50 7.12
N GLU A 88 5.50 -14.32 7.48
CA GLU A 88 5.60 -14.93 8.82
C GLU A 88 6.35 -13.98 9.75
N ASP A 89 5.75 -13.62 10.89
CA ASP A 89 6.31 -12.66 11.85
C ASP A 89 6.76 -11.31 11.22
N GLY A 90 6.05 -10.88 10.18
CA GLY A 90 6.37 -9.64 9.45
C GLY A 90 7.60 -9.74 8.55
N ALA A 91 8.06 -10.96 8.22
CA ALA A 91 9.17 -11.20 7.31
C ALA A 91 8.75 -12.09 6.14
N ALA A 92 9.35 -11.82 4.98
CA ALA A 92 9.15 -12.63 3.79
C ALA A 92 10.38 -12.53 2.88
N THR A 93 10.74 -13.65 2.25
CA THR A 93 11.76 -13.70 1.21
C THR A 93 11.19 -14.44 0.01
N ILE A 94 11.29 -13.83 -1.17
CA ILE A 94 10.78 -14.39 -2.42
C ILE A 94 11.95 -14.67 -3.35
N GLY A 95 12.10 -15.93 -3.75
CA GLY A 95 13.04 -16.34 -4.79
C GLY A 95 12.33 -16.36 -6.15
N LEU A 96 12.76 -15.51 -7.08
CA LEU A 96 12.26 -15.51 -8.46
C LEU A 96 13.38 -15.89 -9.44
N PRO A 97 13.14 -16.85 -10.35
CA PRO A 97 14.17 -17.32 -11.28
C PRO A 97 14.51 -16.29 -12.38
N ASP A 98 13.54 -15.45 -12.74
CA ASP A 98 13.70 -14.32 -13.66
C ASP A 98 12.92 -13.12 -13.12
N PRO A 99 13.52 -12.31 -12.22
CA PRO A 99 12.80 -11.20 -11.57
C PRO A 99 12.15 -10.21 -12.55
N GLY A 100 12.66 -10.08 -13.78
CA GLY A 100 12.10 -9.19 -14.79
C GLY A 100 10.77 -9.66 -15.37
N ALA A 101 10.41 -10.94 -15.20
CA ALA A 101 9.15 -11.50 -15.66
C ALA A 101 7.99 -11.31 -14.67
N TYR A 102 8.25 -10.74 -13.49
CA TYR A 102 7.24 -10.65 -12.42
C TYR A 102 7.09 -9.23 -11.89
N GLU A 103 5.86 -8.87 -11.52
CA GLU A 103 5.57 -7.71 -10.67
C GLU A 103 5.30 -8.20 -9.25
N VAL A 104 6.00 -7.65 -8.27
CA VAL A 104 5.78 -7.96 -6.85
C VAL A 104 5.19 -6.75 -6.15
N ILE A 105 4.00 -6.92 -5.58
CA ILE A 105 3.24 -5.86 -4.90
C ILE A 105 3.06 -6.23 -3.44
N VAL A 106 3.56 -5.40 -2.53
CA VAL A 106 3.37 -5.54 -1.09
C VAL A 106 2.19 -4.68 -0.67
N ARG A 107 1.12 -5.33 -0.21
CA ARG A 107 -0.16 -4.73 0.22
C ARG A 107 -0.30 -4.80 1.73
N PRO A 108 0.17 -3.79 2.47
CA PRO A 108 -0.11 -3.69 3.90
C PRO A 108 -1.53 -3.16 4.14
N PRO A 109 -2.11 -3.40 5.32
CA PRO A 109 -3.36 -2.75 5.70
C PRO A 109 -3.16 -1.24 5.84
N PRO A 110 -4.25 -0.45 5.79
CA PRO A 110 -4.20 0.97 6.17
C PRO A 110 -3.55 1.13 7.56
N PRO A 111 -2.74 2.18 7.79
CA PRO A 111 -2.53 3.35 6.92
C PRO A 111 -1.32 3.23 5.97
N TRP A 112 -0.60 2.10 5.93
CA TRP A 112 0.67 1.97 5.23
C TRP A 112 0.53 2.05 3.72
N ARG A 113 1.51 2.67 3.04
CA ARG A 113 1.52 2.74 1.57
C ARG A 113 1.78 1.37 0.96
N VAL A 114 1.10 1.08 -0.15
CA VAL A 114 1.44 -0.06 -1.01
C VAL A 114 2.82 0.18 -1.60
N GLN A 115 3.67 -0.84 -1.58
CA GLN A 115 5.01 -0.80 -2.17
C GLN A 115 5.07 -1.76 -3.36
N ARG A 116 5.57 -1.29 -4.49
CA ARG A 116 5.97 -2.17 -5.61
C ARG A 116 7.45 -2.46 -5.46
N ALA A 117 7.84 -3.72 -5.50
CA ALA A 117 9.26 -4.08 -5.44
C ALA A 117 9.90 -3.67 -6.78
N GLU A 118 10.90 -2.79 -6.71
CA GLU A 118 11.69 -2.46 -7.89
C GLU A 118 12.87 -3.41 -7.98
N TRP A 119 12.94 -4.17 -9.08
CA TRP A 119 14.15 -4.93 -9.40
C TRP A 119 15.14 -4.01 -10.12
N ARG A 120 16.35 -3.85 -9.57
CA ARG A 120 17.48 -3.27 -10.30
C ARG A 120 18.40 -4.41 -10.71
N SER A 121 18.46 -4.69 -12.01
CA SER A 121 19.52 -5.53 -12.56
C SER A 121 20.85 -4.79 -12.39
N GLU A 122 21.76 -5.32 -11.58
CA GLU A 122 23.17 -4.91 -11.60
C GLU A 122 23.87 -5.32 -12.91
#